data_AF-A0A3N5PZR1-F1
#
_entry.id   AF-A0A3N5PZR1-F1
#
_cell.length_a   1.000
_cell.length_b   1.000
_cell.length_c   1.000
_cell.angle_alpha   90.00
_cell.angle_beta   90.00
_cell.angle_gamma   90.00
#
_symmetry.space_group_name_H-M   'P 1'
#
loop_
_entity.id
_entity.type
_entity.pdbx_description
1 polymer ?
#
loop_
_entity_poly.entity_id
_entity_poly.type
_entity_poly.pdbx_seq_one_letter_code
_entity_poly.pdbx_strand_id
1 'polypeptide(L)'
;MLYISNIVLEIYNIMDKIMQKIIIIFVVSILIIISVVFWTLNISFNTGEVLMISVIIILVGFALYLGISRVRSSIKKEPAEDELTKKIMTKASSYSFYISLYLWLFIMYMSDKTSLEAHSLMGAGIAGMALIFFLSWAALKIFGMKNE
;
A
#
# COMPACT_ATOMS: atom_id res chain seq x y z
N MET A 1 -3.36 -17.73 -39.91
CA MET A 1 -4.53 -17.87 -39.02
C MET A 1 -4.12 -18.15 -37.57
N LEU A 2 -3.20 -19.10 -37.30
CA LEU A 2 -2.68 -19.39 -35.95
C LEU A 2 -1.98 -18.20 -35.26
N TYR A 3 -1.25 -17.38 -36.01
CA TYR A 3 -0.51 -16.24 -35.47
C TYR A 3 -1.43 -15.16 -34.87
N ILE A 4 -2.55 -14.87 -35.53
CA ILE A 4 -3.55 -13.89 -35.07
C ILE A 4 -4.28 -14.44 -33.84
N SER A 5 -4.60 -15.74 -33.82
CA SER A 5 -5.24 -16.39 -32.66
C SER A 5 -4.36 -16.36 -31.41
N ASN A 6 -3.04 -16.58 -31.55
CA ASN A 6 -2.11 -16.51 -30.43
C ASN A 6 -1.98 -15.10 -29.85
N ILE A 7 -1.92 -14.07 -30.71
CA ILE A 7 -1.87 -12.67 -30.27
C ILE A 7 -3.15 -12.29 -29.51
N VAL A 8 -4.32 -12.72 -29.98
CA VAL A 8 -5.61 -12.45 -29.31
C VAL A 8 -5.68 -13.15 -27.94
N LEU A 9 -5.22 -14.41 -27.85
CA LEU A 9 -5.13 -15.14 -26.59
C LEU A 9 -4.16 -14.48 -25.59
N GLU A 10 -3.02 -13.99 -26.08
CA GLU A 10 -2.02 -13.31 -25.26
C GLU A 10 -2.56 -11.99 -24.69
N ILE A 11 -3.25 -11.19 -25.52
CA ILE A 11 -3.94 -9.96 -25.09
C ILE A 11 -5.02 -10.27 -24.05
N TYR A 12 -5.82 -11.32 -24.25
CA TYR A 12 -6.85 -11.73 -23.31
C TYR A 12 -6.26 -12.13 -21.95
N ASN A 13 -5.20 -12.95 -21.93
CA ASN A 13 -4.52 -13.36 -20.70
C ASN A 13 -3.88 -12.17 -19.97
N ILE A 14 -3.31 -11.21 -20.69
CA ILE A 14 -2.75 -9.98 -20.09
C ILE A 14 -3.87 -9.16 -19.44
N MET A 15 -5.00 -9.02 -20.13
CA MET A 15 -6.14 -8.23 -19.65
C MET A 15 -6.78 -8.85 -18.41
N ASP A 16 -6.92 -10.18 -18.38
CA ASP A 16 -7.43 -10.93 -17.21
C ASP A 16 -6.50 -10.77 -15.99
N LYS A 17 -5.19 -10.88 -16.20
CA LYS A 17 -4.20 -10.72 -15.13
C LYS A 17 -4.17 -9.32 -14.52
N ILE A 18 -4.42 -8.27 -15.32
CA ILE A 18 -4.55 -6.89 -14.82
C ILE A 18 -5.81 -6.74 -13.96
N MET A 19 -6.92 -7.31 -14.41
CA MET A 19 -8.20 -7.27 -13.70
C MET A 19 -8.13 -8.02 -12.36
N GLN A 20 -7.46 -9.17 -12.31
CA GLN A 20 -7.21 -9.91 -11.06
C GLN A 20 -6.42 -9.08 -10.04
N LYS A 21 -5.36 -8.37 -10.46
CA LYS A 21 -4.58 -7.51 -9.57
C LYS A 21 -5.40 -6.37 -8.97
N ILE A 22 -6.28 -5.78 -9.77
CA ILE A 22 -7.19 -4.72 -9.33
C ILE A 22 -8.16 -5.27 -8.28
N ILE A 23 -8.78 -6.42 -8.55
CA ILE A 23 -9.71 -7.08 -7.62
C ILE A 23 -9.02 -7.35 -6.27
N ILE A 24 -7.78 -7.85 -6.29
CA ILE A 24 -7.02 -8.11 -5.05
C ILE A 24 -6.88 -6.84 -4.19
N ILE A 25 -6.58 -5.69 -4.79
CA ILE A 25 -6.43 -4.42 -4.05
C ILE A 25 -7.74 -4.02 -3.36
N PHE A 26 -8.86 -4.14 -4.08
CA PHE A 26 -10.18 -3.82 -3.52
C PHE A 26 -10.59 -4.79 -2.42
N VAL A 27 -10.38 -6.10 -2.63
CA VAL A 27 -10.69 -7.13 -1.62
C VAL A 27 -9.87 -6.90 -0.35
N VAL A 28 -8.56 -6.67 -0.47
CA VAL A 28 -7.68 -6.36 0.67
C VAL A 28 -8.12 -5.08 1.38
N SER A 29 -8.48 -4.03 0.64
CA SER A 29 -8.94 -2.77 1.23
C SER A 29 -10.24 -2.95 2.01
N ILE A 30 -11.20 -3.70 1.46
CA ILE A 30 -12.47 -4.02 2.13
C ILE A 30 -12.22 -4.82 3.40
N LEU A 31 -11.33 -5.82 3.34
CA LEU A 31 -10.98 -6.64 4.50
C LEU A 31 -10.40 -5.79 5.63
N ILE A 32 -9.48 -4.87 5.31
CA ILE A 32 -8.93 -3.93 6.29
C ILE A 32 -10.03 -3.06 6.90
N ILE A 33 -10.94 -2.50 6.09
CA ILE A 33 -12.04 -1.67 6.59
C ILE A 33 -12.93 -2.47 7.55
N ILE A 34 -13.30 -3.69 7.18
CA ILE A 34 -14.12 -4.57 8.03
C ILE A 34 -13.41 -4.83 9.35
N SER A 35 -12.13 -5.22 9.32
CA SER A 35 -11.34 -5.46 10.53
C SER A 35 -11.28 -4.24 11.44
N VAL A 36 -11.09 -3.04 10.88
CA VAL A 36 -11.06 -1.78 11.65
C VAL A 36 -12.42 -1.48 12.26
N VAL A 37 -13.51 -1.63 11.51
CA VAL A 37 -14.87 -1.41 12.02
C VAL A 37 -15.14 -2.34 13.21
N PHE A 38 -14.88 -3.65 13.06
CA PHE A 38 -15.03 -4.61 14.15
C PHE A 38 -14.15 -4.28 15.36
N TRP A 39 -12.93 -3.82 15.13
CA TRP A 39 -12.03 -3.38 16.19
C TRP A 39 -12.65 -2.18 16.94
N THR A 40 -13.05 -1.12 16.24
CA THR A 40 -13.58 0.12 16.85
C THR A 40 -14.86 -0.06 17.68
N LEU A 41 -15.64 -1.12 17.45
CA LEU A 41 -16.84 -1.41 18.25
C LEU A 41 -16.50 -1.88 19.68
N ASN A 42 -15.27 -2.31 19.94
CA ASN A 42 -14.85 -2.94 21.19
C ASN A 42 -13.90 -2.09 22.05
N ILE A 43 -13.75 -0.79 21.76
CA ILE A 43 -12.71 0.04 22.39
C ILE A 43 -13.25 1.39 22.85
N SER A 44 -12.58 1.96 23.85
CA SER A 44 -12.79 3.31 24.36
C SER A 44 -11.94 4.32 23.60
N PHE A 45 -12.56 5.34 22.99
CA PHE A 45 -11.85 6.39 22.24
C PHE A 45 -10.79 7.16 23.06
N ASN A 46 -9.58 6.61 23.12
CA ASN A 46 -8.40 7.27 23.66
C ASN A 46 -7.62 7.98 22.54
N THR A 47 -6.83 9.00 22.87
CA THR A 47 -6.03 9.78 21.91
C THR A 47 -5.11 8.91 21.06
N GLY A 48 -4.52 7.86 21.64
CA GLY A 48 -3.66 6.91 20.91
C GLY A 48 -4.40 6.10 19.84
N GLU A 49 -5.61 5.67 20.13
CA GLU A 49 -6.43 4.89 19.20
C GLU A 49 -6.97 5.76 18.06
N VAL A 50 -7.38 7.00 18.37
CA VAL A 50 -7.79 7.98 17.36
C VAL A 50 -6.66 8.24 16.36
N LEU A 51 -5.42 8.31 16.84
CA LEU A 51 -4.25 8.47 15.98
C LEU A 51 -4.05 7.25 15.06
N MET A 52 -4.12 6.02 15.61
CA MET A 52 -4.01 4.80 14.81
C MET A 52 -5.10 4.70 13.74
N ILE A 53 -6.36 4.96 14.11
CA ILE A 53 -7.49 4.96 13.17
C ILE A 53 -7.25 5.97 12.05
N SER A 54 -6.75 7.17 12.39
CA SER A 54 -6.44 8.21 11.41
C SER A 54 -5.37 7.75 10.40
N VAL A 55 -4.30 7.12 10.87
CA VAL A 55 -3.26 6.56 10.01
C VAL A 55 -3.83 5.48 9.08
N ILE A 56 -4.65 4.58 9.61
CA ILE A 56 -5.26 3.50 8.80
C ILE A 56 -6.18 4.08 7.72
N ILE A 57 -6.99 5.10 8.05
CA ILE A 57 -7.86 5.78 7.07
C ILE A 57 -7.04 6.39 5.93
N ILE A 58 -5.92 7.04 6.24
CA ILE A 58 -5.02 7.61 5.23
C ILE A 58 -4.46 6.51 4.32
N LEU A 59 -4.03 5.38 4.89
CA LEU A 59 -3.46 4.27 4.15
C LEU A 59 -4.49 3.56 3.26
N VAL A 60 -5.69 3.31 3.77
CA VAL A 60 -6.80 2.73 2.99
C VAL A 60 -7.21 3.68 1.87
N GLY A 61 -7.34 4.98 2.16
CA GLY A 61 -7.64 6.00 1.16
C GLY A 61 -6.57 6.03 0.05
N PHE A 62 -5.29 5.91 0.42
CA PHE A 62 -4.19 5.81 -0.53
C PHE A 62 -4.26 4.52 -1.38
N ALA A 63 -4.54 3.37 -0.78
CA ALA A 63 -4.71 2.11 -1.51
C ALA A 63 -5.87 2.18 -2.51
N LEU A 64 -7.00 2.77 -2.10
CA LEU A 64 -8.15 3.01 -2.97
C LEU A 64 -7.83 4.00 -4.09
N TYR A 65 -7.10 5.08 -3.81
CA TYR A 65 -6.64 6.02 -4.84
C TYR A 65 -5.83 5.32 -5.93
N LEU A 66 -4.88 4.46 -5.55
CA LEU A 66 -4.10 3.66 -6.51
C LEU A 66 -4.99 2.66 -7.28
N GLY A 67 -5.92 2.00 -6.60
CA GLY A 67 -6.87 1.06 -7.22
C GLY A 67 -7.77 1.75 -8.26
N ILE A 68 -8.37 2.88 -7.91
CA ILE A 68 -9.23 3.67 -8.81
C ILE A 68 -8.42 4.21 -10.00
N SER A 69 -7.19 4.68 -9.78
CA SER A 69 -6.31 5.11 -10.85
C SER A 69 -6.07 3.98 -11.86
N ARG A 70 -5.81 2.75 -11.38
CA ARG A 70 -5.63 1.57 -12.24
C ARG A 70 -6.89 1.21 -13.02
N VAL A 71 -8.08 1.26 -12.39
CA VAL A 71 -9.36 1.02 -13.08
C VAL A 71 -9.58 2.03 -14.21
N ARG A 72 -9.34 3.32 -13.95
CA ARG A 72 -9.48 4.37 -14.97
C ARG A 72 -8.55 4.14 -16.16
N SER A 73 -7.31 3.75 -15.92
CA SER A 73 -6.35 3.41 -17.00
C SER A 73 -6.80 2.19 -17.80
N SER A 74 -7.30 1.14 -17.14
CA SER A 74 -7.85 -0.04 -17.82
C SER A 74 -9.06 0.29 -18.70
N ILE A 75 -9.97 1.15 -18.24
CA ILE A 75 -11.13 1.60 -19.04
C ILE A 75 -10.68 2.37 -20.28
N LYS A 76 -9.62 3.18 -20.16
CA LYS A 76 -9.06 3.96 -21.27
C LYS A 76 -8.20 3.15 -22.26
N LYS A 77 -7.98 1.85 -22.00
CA LYS A 77 -7.03 0.99 -22.75
C LYS A 77 -5.61 1.55 -22.80
N GLU A 78 -5.26 2.43 -21.87
CA GLU A 78 -3.89 2.87 -21.66
C GLU A 78 -3.13 1.73 -20.94
N PRO A 79 -1.81 1.59 -21.15
CA PRO A 79 -1.03 0.66 -20.35
C PRO A 79 -1.27 0.96 -18.87
N ALA A 80 -1.69 -0.05 -18.10
CA ALA A 80 -2.16 0.12 -16.72
C ALA A 80 -1.09 0.69 -15.78
N GLU A 81 0.19 0.59 -16.15
CA GLU A 81 1.31 1.20 -15.45
C GLU A 81 2.24 1.87 -16.46
N ASP A 82 2.40 3.18 -16.35
CA ASP A 82 3.50 3.93 -16.98
C ASP A 82 4.85 3.47 -16.39
N GLU A 83 5.89 3.44 -17.22
CA GLU A 83 7.25 3.07 -16.82
C GLU A 83 7.73 3.94 -15.65
N LEU A 84 7.37 5.22 -15.67
CA LEU A 84 7.66 6.16 -14.58
C LEU A 84 7.00 5.73 -13.27
N THR A 85 5.71 5.41 -13.31
CA THR A 85 4.94 4.96 -12.14
C THR A 85 5.51 3.66 -11.58
N LYS A 86 5.87 2.72 -12.46
CA LYS A 86 6.50 1.46 -12.07
C LYS A 86 7.84 1.70 -11.37
N LYS A 87 8.71 2.55 -11.93
CA LYS A 87 10.02 2.87 -11.34
C LYS A 87 9.88 3.62 -10.00
N ILE A 88 8.90 4.52 -9.87
CA ILE A 88 8.58 5.18 -8.58
C ILE A 88 8.14 4.14 -7.55
N MET A 89 7.21 3.25 -7.89
CA MET A 89 6.72 2.22 -6.98
C MET A 89 7.83 1.27 -6.53
N THR A 90 8.71 0.87 -7.45
CA THR A 90 9.87 0.03 -7.12
C THR A 90 10.84 0.77 -6.18
N LYS A 91 11.28 1.99 -6.54
CA LYS A 91 12.19 2.77 -5.67
C LYS A 91 11.56 3.08 -4.30
N ALA A 92 10.28 3.44 -4.26
CA ALA A 92 9.54 3.70 -3.03
C ALA A 92 9.53 2.47 -2.13
N SER A 93 9.27 1.28 -2.70
CA SER A 93 9.25 0.02 -1.94
C SER A 93 10.62 -0.35 -1.39
N SER A 94 11.70 -0.13 -2.15
CA SER A 94 13.07 -0.35 -1.69
C SER A 94 13.46 0.61 -0.57
N TYR A 95 13.25 1.92 -0.74
CA TYR A 95 13.55 2.90 0.31
C TYR A 95 12.74 2.67 1.56
N SER A 96 11.44 2.41 1.43
CA SER A 96 10.59 2.14 2.59
C SER A 96 11.04 0.89 3.34
N PHE A 97 11.48 -0.16 2.64
CA PHE A 97 12.00 -1.37 3.26
C PHE A 97 13.26 -1.08 4.08
N TYR A 98 14.24 -0.37 3.51
CA TYR A 98 15.47 -0.03 4.24
C TYR A 98 15.19 0.87 5.45
N ILE A 99 14.34 1.89 5.32
CA ILE A 99 13.98 2.76 6.44
C ILE A 99 13.22 1.97 7.52
N SER A 100 12.35 1.03 7.12
CA SER A 100 11.59 0.18 8.05
C SER A 100 12.48 -0.73 8.88
N LEU A 101 13.65 -1.15 8.39
CA LEU A 101 14.61 -1.92 9.20
C LEU A 101 15.11 -1.09 10.39
N TYR A 102 15.43 0.19 10.17
CA TYR A 102 15.84 1.08 11.26
C TYR A 102 14.68 1.40 12.21
N LEU A 103 13.46 1.52 11.70
CA LEU A 103 12.26 1.63 12.54
C LEU A 103 12.14 0.41 13.47
N TRP A 104 12.33 -0.81 12.97
CA TRP A 104 12.26 -2.01 13.80
C TRP A 104 13.36 -2.09 14.85
N LEU A 105 14.59 -1.67 14.52
CA LEU A 105 15.67 -1.55 15.50
C LEU A 105 15.30 -0.56 16.61
N PHE A 106 14.70 0.57 16.24
CA PHE A 106 14.22 1.56 17.21
C PHE A 106 13.08 1.02 18.09
N ILE A 107 12.12 0.31 17.50
CA ILE A 107 11.02 -0.33 18.23
C ILE A 107 11.55 -1.37 19.22
N MET A 108 12.51 -2.20 18.80
CA MET A 108 13.15 -3.19 19.68
C MET A 108 13.85 -2.52 20.86
N TYR A 109 14.60 -1.45 20.60
CA TYR A 109 15.22 -0.66 21.67
C TYR A 109 14.18 -0.06 22.64
N MET A 110 13.07 0.46 22.12
CA MET A 110 11.98 1.02 22.94
C MET A 110 11.20 -0.05 23.70
N SER A 111 11.12 -1.26 23.17
CA SER A 111 10.49 -2.42 23.83
C SER A 111 11.14 -2.71 25.17
N ASP A 112 12.46 -2.57 25.28
CA ASP A 112 13.21 -2.81 26.52
C ASP A 112 13.06 -1.67 27.54
N LYS A 113 12.60 -0.49 27.10
CA LYS A 113 12.51 0.74 27.91
C LYS A 113 11.09 1.10 28.33
N THR A 114 10.08 0.45 27.74
CA THR A 114 8.68 0.77 27.99
C THR A 114 7.92 -0.48 28.43
N SER A 115 6.97 -0.32 29.34
CA SER A 115 6.06 -1.40 29.75
C SER A 115 4.86 -1.54 28.80
N LEU A 116 5.03 -1.17 27.53
CA LEU A 116 3.97 -1.25 26.54
C LEU A 116 3.71 -2.71 26.18
N GLU A 117 2.44 -3.06 26.01
CA GLU A 117 2.07 -4.39 25.56
C GLU A 117 2.63 -4.67 24.16
N ALA A 118 3.16 -5.89 23.96
CA ALA A 118 3.73 -6.31 22.68
C ALA A 118 2.73 -6.14 21.52
N HIS A 119 1.43 -6.32 21.78
CA HIS A 119 0.40 -6.11 20.76
C HIS A 119 0.35 -4.67 20.23
N SER A 120 0.42 -3.69 21.13
CA SER A 120 0.43 -2.27 20.77
C SER A 120 1.71 -1.90 20.03
N LEU A 121 2.85 -2.42 20.47
CA LEU A 121 4.16 -2.18 19.86
C LEU A 121 4.23 -2.74 18.42
N MET A 122 3.71 -3.95 18.21
CA MET A 122 3.62 -4.58 16.89
C MET A 122 2.68 -3.81 15.97
N GLY A 123 1.52 -3.38 16.47
CA GLY A 123 0.57 -2.54 15.73
C GLY A 123 1.20 -1.21 15.29
N ALA A 124 1.93 -0.55 16.18
CA ALA A 124 2.68 0.67 15.88
C ALA A 124 3.78 0.42 14.84
N GLY A 125 4.47 -0.71 14.89
CA GLY A 125 5.47 -1.10 13.89
C GLY A 125 4.88 -1.28 12.49
N ILE A 126 3.75 -1.99 12.38
CA ILE A 126 3.05 -2.17 11.10
C ILE A 126 2.55 -0.83 10.54
N ALA A 127 1.92 -0.02 11.39
CA ALA A 127 1.46 1.32 11.00
C ALA A 127 2.63 2.21 10.57
N GLY A 128 3.75 2.15 11.28
CA GLY A 128 4.97 2.89 10.95
C GLY A 128 5.57 2.47 9.61
N MET A 129 5.64 1.17 9.31
CA MET A 129 6.09 0.67 8.00
C MET A 129 5.22 1.20 6.85
N ALA A 130 3.90 1.17 7.03
CA ALA A 130 2.97 1.64 6.03
C ALA A 130 3.06 3.16 5.82
N LEU A 131 3.27 3.92 6.91
CA LEU A 131 3.47 5.37 6.86
C LEU A 131 4.79 5.73 6.17
N ILE A 132 5.88 5.02 6.46
CA ILE A 132 7.18 5.19 5.77
C ILE A 132 7.04 4.92 4.27
N PHE A 133 6.27 3.89 3.87
CA PHE A 133 5.99 3.62 2.47
C PHE A 133 5.24 4.77 1.79
N PHE A 134 4.19 5.27 2.43
CA PHE A 134 3.42 6.40 1.93
C PHE A 134 4.30 7.66 1.77
N LEU A 135 5.13 7.98 2.76
CA LEU A 135 6.06 9.11 2.69
C LEU A 135 7.13 8.93 1.60
N SER A 136 7.70 7.73 1.47
CA SER A 136 8.70 7.43 0.44
C SER A 136 8.12 7.58 -0.97
N TRP A 137 6.89 7.09 -1.17
CA TRP A 137 6.16 7.28 -2.42
C TRP A 137 5.85 8.75 -2.69
N ALA A 138 5.33 9.48 -1.69
CA ALA A 138 4.98 10.89 -1.82
C ALA A 138 6.21 11.74 -2.15
N ALA A 139 7.33 11.50 -1.46
CA ALA A 139 8.60 12.16 -1.72
C ALA A 139 9.06 11.92 -3.17
N LEU A 140 9.10 10.67 -3.64
CA LEU A 140 9.50 10.35 -5.01
C LEU A 140 8.56 10.95 -6.07
N LYS A 141 7.27 11.05 -5.77
CA LYS A 141 6.29 11.67 -6.65
C LYS A 141 6.44 13.19 -6.73
N ILE A 142 6.77 13.87 -5.63
CA ILE A 142 6.92 15.33 -5.57
C ILE A 142 8.28 15.78 -6.11
N PHE A 143 9.38 15.14 -5.67
CA PHE A 143 10.73 15.56 -6.05
C PHE A 143 11.09 15.21 -7.51
N GLY A 144 10.28 14.37 -8.15
CA GLY A 144 10.53 13.87 -9.49
C GLY A 144 11.73 12.92 -9.51
N MET A 145 11.68 11.91 -10.37
CA MET A 145 12.86 11.09 -10.59
C MET A 145 13.84 11.89 -11.44
N LYS A 146 14.90 12.42 -10.82
CA LYS A 146 16.03 12.98 -11.56
C LYS A 146 16.59 11.85 -12.45
N ASN A 147 16.65 12.10 -13.76
CA ASN A 147 16.98 11.11 -14.79
C ASN A 147 18.27 10.33 -14.44
N GLU A 148 18.09 9.10 -13.98
CA GLU A 148 19.08 8.01 -14.02
C GLU A 148 18.61 6.99 -15.04
#